data_AF-A0A2H5ZDK5-F1
#
_entry.id   AF-A0A2H5ZDK5-F1
#
_cell.length_a   1.000
_cell.length_b   1.000
_cell.length_c   1.000
_cell.angle_alpha   90.00
_cell.angle_beta   90.00
_cell.angle_gamma   90.00
#
_symmetry.space_group_name_H-M   'P 1'
#
loop_
_entity.id
_entity.type
_entity.pdbx_description
1 polymer ?
#
loop_
_entity_poly.entity_id
_entity_poly.type
_entity_poly.pdbx_seq_one_letter_code
_entity_poly.pdbx_strand_id
1 'polypeptide(L)' 'MPALQEAPPKQCPKCRGSMIIERDWHGTYGSCIMCGYVHEVLTRPPIDIAAEEAALPQRQRRRQPSHGKLRL' A
#
# COMPACT_ATOMS: atom_id res chain seq x y z
N MET A 1 5.48 -6.71 -15.64
CA MET A 1 4.56 -5.67 -15.10
C MET A 1 3.25 -6.37 -14.80
N PRO A 2 2.86 -6.60 -13.53
CA PRO A 2 1.55 -7.18 -13.26
C PRO A 2 0.50 -6.16 -13.73
N ALA A 3 -0.44 -6.62 -14.56
CA ALA A 3 -1.57 -5.80 -14.98
C ALA A 3 -2.33 -5.38 -13.72
N LEU A 4 -2.42 -4.08 -13.44
CA LEU A 4 -3.40 -3.55 -12.50
C LEU A 4 -4.76 -3.98 -13.04
N GLN A 5 -5.38 -4.98 -12.43
CA GLN A 5 -6.72 -5.41 -12.82
C GLN A 5 -7.69 -4.33 -12.36
N GLU A 6 -8.20 -3.53 -13.31
CA GLU A 6 -9.05 -2.36 -13.05
C GLU A 6 -10.43 -2.71 -12.45
N ALA A 7 -10.85 -3.97 -12.45
CA ALA A 7 -12.14 -4.38 -11.90
C ALA A 7 -12.10 -5.78 -11.25
N PRO A 8 -12.79 -5.98 -10.11
CA PRO A 8 -12.89 -7.30 -9.49
C PRO A 8 -13.76 -8.24 -10.34
N PRO A 9 -13.43 -9.53 -10.41
CA PRO A 9 -14.18 -10.48 -11.23
C PRO A 9 -15.59 -10.69 -10.68
N LYS A 10 -16.59 -10.84 -11.57
CA LYS A 10 -18.00 -11.07 -11.18
C LYS A 10 -18.23 -12.42 -10.48
N GLN A 11 -17.35 -13.39 -10.72
CA GLN A 11 -17.40 -14.73 -10.15
C GLN A 11 -16.16 -15.01 -9.31
N CYS A 12 -16.36 -15.69 -8.19
CA CYS A 12 -15.28 -16.03 -7.28
C CYS A 12 -14.34 -17.08 -7.91
N PRO A 13 -13.02 -16.83 -7.95
CA PRO A 13 -12.05 -17.78 -8.49
C PRO A 13 -11.91 -19.05 -7.66
N LYS A 14 -12.29 -19.02 -6.36
CA LYS A 14 -12.24 -20.20 -5.47
C LYS A 14 -13.45 -21.11 -5.61
N CYS A 15 -14.66 -20.56 -5.49
CA CYS A 15 -15.89 -21.37 -5.41
C CYS A 15 -16.86 -21.16 -6.56
N ARG A 16 -16.53 -20.30 -7.54
CA ARG A 16 -17.41 -19.87 -8.65
C ARG A 16 -18.72 -19.21 -8.20
N GLY A 17 -18.86 -18.88 -6.92
CA GLY A 17 -20.00 -18.14 -6.37
C GLY A 17 -20.00 -16.67 -6.81
N SER A 18 -21.09 -15.99 -6.53
CA SER A 18 -21.24 -14.56 -6.80
C SER A 18 -20.29 -13.72 -5.94
N MET A 19 -19.67 -12.72 -6.56
CA MET A 19 -18.94 -11.66 -5.87
C MET A 19 -19.77 -10.39 -5.81
N ILE A 20 -19.75 -9.74 -4.65
CA ILE A 20 -20.31 -8.41 -4.40
C ILE A 20 -19.17 -7.42 -4.56
N ILE A 21 -19.39 -6.36 -5.34
CA ILE A 21 -18.38 -5.33 -5.61
C ILE A 21 -18.76 -4.08 -4.83
N GLU A 22 -17.84 -3.58 -4.02
CA GLU A 22 -18.01 -2.42 -3.15
C GLU A 22 -16.84 -1.44 -3.32
N ARG A 23 -17.03 -0.21 -2.83
CA ARG A 23 -16.02 0.85 -2.85
C ARG A 23 -15.89 1.49 -1.48
N ASP A 24 -14.67 1.65 -1.02
CA ASP A 24 -14.32 2.32 0.23
C ASP A 24 -13.30 3.46 -0.02
N TRP A 25 -12.70 3.99 1.06
CA TRP A 25 -11.66 5.02 0.98
C TRP A 25 -10.35 4.55 0.37
N HIS A 26 -10.10 3.24 0.31
CA HIS A 26 -8.86 2.66 -0.18
C HIS A 26 -8.97 2.17 -1.63
N GLY A 27 -10.18 1.88 -2.12
CA GLY A 27 -10.42 1.56 -3.50
C GLY A 27 -11.70 0.78 -3.75
N THR A 28 -11.70 0.01 -4.84
CA THR A 28 -12.77 -0.95 -5.13
C THR A 28 -12.33 -2.32 -4.67
N TYR A 29 -13.20 -3.06 -3.99
CA TYR A 29 -12.95 -4.45 -3.63
C TYR A 29 -14.15 -5.33 -3.99
N GLY A 30 -13.88 -6.62 -4.18
CA GLY A 30 -14.89 -7.64 -4.40
C GLY A 30 -14.85 -8.70 -3.31
N SER A 31 -16.00 -9.04 -2.73
CA SER A 31 -16.11 -10.09 -1.71
C SER A 31 -17.07 -11.19 -2.16
N CYS A 32 -16.69 -12.46 -1.97
CA CYS A 32 -17.56 -13.58 -2.29
C CYS A 32 -18.47 -13.92 -1.11
N ILE A 33 -19.79 -13.85 -1.32
CA ILE A 33 -20.78 -14.16 -0.28
C ILE A 33 -20.75 -15.63 0.17
N MET A 34 -20.29 -16.53 -0.70
CA MET A 34 -20.33 -17.98 -0.44
C MET A 34 -19.13 -18.50 0.34
N CYS A 35 -17.94 -17.92 0.15
CA CYS A 35 -16.69 -18.45 0.73
C CYS A 35 -15.80 -17.40 1.39
N GLY A 36 -16.20 -16.13 1.40
CA GLY A 36 -15.45 -15.04 2.02
C GLY A 36 -14.16 -14.66 1.29
N TYR A 37 -13.93 -15.14 0.06
CA TYR A 37 -12.79 -14.69 -0.75
C TYR A 37 -12.91 -13.18 -1.03
N VAL A 38 -11.82 -12.45 -0.80
CA VAL A 38 -11.72 -11.01 -1.05
C VAL A 38 -10.70 -10.77 -2.17
N HIS A 39 -11.07 -9.90 -3.11
CA HIS A 39 -10.22 -9.42 -4.19
C HIS A 39 -10.16 -7.90 -4.14
N GLU A 40 -8.99 -7.35 -3.81
CA GLU A 40 -8.76 -5.91 -3.80
C GLU A 40 -8.29 -5.44 -5.18
N VAL A 41 -8.90 -4.36 -5.68
CA VAL A 41 -8.40 -3.66 -6.86
C VAL A 41 -7.54 -2.51 -6.38
N LEU A 42 -6.22 -2.67 -6.48
CA LEU A 42 -5.26 -1.63 -6.16
C LEU A 42 -5.38 -0.50 -7.17
N THR A 43 -5.91 0.64 -6.74
CA THR A 43 -6.06 1.86 -7.56
C THR A 43 -4.75 2.60 -7.74
N ARG A 44 -3.77 2.35 -6.87
CA ARG A 44 -2.44 2.98 -6.91
C ARG A 44 -1.37 1.91 -6.70
N PRO A 45 -0.21 2.03 -7.37
CA PRO A 45 0.92 1.15 -7.10
C PRO A 45 1.36 1.32 -5.64
N PRO A 46 1.94 0.27 -5.02
CA PRO A 46 2.58 0.40 -3.73
C PRO A 46 3.59 1.56 -3.74
N ILE A 47 3.50 2.43 -2.75
CA ILE A 47 4.45 3.53 -2.58
C ILE A 47 5.73 2.96 -2.01
N ASP A 48 6.86 3.19 -2.68
CA ASP A 48 8.17 2.88 -2.13
C ASP A 48 8.58 4.02 -1.18
N ILE A 49 8.38 3.77 0.12
CA ILE A 49 8.66 4.75 1.18
C ILE A 49 10.12 5.16 1.18
N ALA A 50 11.04 4.25 0.85
CA ALA A 50 12.47 4.54 0.82
C ALA A 50 12.84 5.46 -0.35
N ALA A 51 12.19 5.27 -1.50
CA ALA A 51 12.35 6.15 -2.65
C ALA A 51 11.78 7.56 -2.37
N GLU A 52 10.63 7.64 -1.68
CA GLU A 52 10.04 8.91 -1.28
C GLU A 52 10.94 9.64 -0.29
N GLU A 53 11.44 8.96 0.75
CA GLU A 53 12.33 9.52 1.77
C GLU A 53 13.66 10.00 1.19
N ALA A 54 14.19 9.31 0.18
CA ALA A 54 15.38 9.74 -0.56
C ALA A 54 15.13 10.98 -1.43
N ALA A 55 13.89 11.21 -1.87
CA ALA A 55 13.49 12.38 -2.64
C ALA A 55 13.23 13.62 -1.76
N LEU A 56 13.05 13.46 -0.44
CA LEU A 56 12.96 14.59 0.47
C LEU A 56 14.33 15.30 0.61
N PRO A 57 14.36 16.65 0.59
CA PRO A 57 15.60 17.38 0.79
C PRO A 57 16.15 17.08 2.20
N GLN A 58 17.35 16.47 2.25
CA GLN A 58 18.06 16.20 3.50
C GLN A 58 18.38 17.51 4.22
N ARG A 59 17.48 17.97 5.08
CA ARG A 59 17.83 18.93 6.13
C ARG A 59 18.80 18.21 7.05
N GLN A 60 20.08 18.52 6.90
CA GLN A 60 21.14 18.08 7.82
C GLN A 60 20.70 18.46 9.23
N ARG A 61 20.19 17.48 9.99
CA ARG A 61 19.99 17.65 11.43
C ARG A 61 21.37 17.93 11.99
N ARG A 62 21.62 19.20 12.36
CA ARG A 62 22.83 19.61 13.09
C ARG A 62 22.95 18.66 14.29
N ARG A 63 23.87 17.70 14.20
CA ARG A 63 24.17 16.81 15.32
C ARG A 63 24.66 17.72 16.43
N GLN A 64 23.95 17.76 17.55
CA GLN A 64 24.46 18.42 18.73
C GLN A 64 25.82 17.77 19.07
N PRO A 65 26.89 18.54 19.23
CA PRO A 65 28.15 18.00 19.70
C PRO A 65 27.91 17.31 21.04
N SER A 66 28.27 16.03 21.15
CA SER A 66 28.24 15.34 22.44
C SER A 66 29.22 16.04 23.37
N HIS A 67 28.69 16.70 24.40
CA HIS A 67 29.43 17.38 25.44
C HIS A 67 30.43 16.41 26.09
N GLY A 68 31.72 16.50 25.76
CA GLY A 68 32.68 15.59 26.39
C GLY A 68 34.14 15.59 25.94
N LYS A 69 34.65 16.58 25.20
CA LYS A 69 36.08 16.65 24.87
C LYS A 69 36.63 18.07 24.90
N LEU A 70 36.63 18.70 26.07
CA LEU A 70 37.56 19.80 26.37
C LEU A 70 38.42 19.32 27.54
N ARG A 71 39.66 18.92 27.24
CA ARG A 71 40.71 18.76 28.24
C ARG A 71 41.68 19.92 28.00
N LEU A 72 41.70 20.85 28.96
CA LEU A 72 42.68 21.93 29.09
C LEU A 72 44.00 21.33 29.61
#